data_AF-E0I8Q9-F1
#
_entry.id   AF-E0I8Q9-F1
#
_cell.length_a   1.000
_cell.length_b   1.000
_cell.length_c   1.000
_cell.angle_alpha   90.00
_cell.angle_beta   90.00
_cell.angle_gamma   90.00
#
_symmetry.space_group_name_H-M   'P 1'
#
loop_
_entity.id
_entity.type
_entity.pdbx_description
1 polymer ?
#
loop_
_entity_poly.entity_id
_entity_poly.type
_entity_poly.pdbx_seq_one_letter_code
_entity_poly.pdbx_strand_id
1 'polypeptide(L)'
;MHYQFCQQVKIVDMEDEIISEVLFEHGEYETAALSVGSSVRLHELGLREFSVVYDKREGKITRYKVTDIEIDLIAQPAVTRVFLEPVKLIVGQHDIGEN
;
A
#
# COMPACT_ATOMS: atom_id res chain seq x y z
N MET A 1 -10.19 -11.87 -12.15
CA MET A 1 -10.99 -11.31 -11.04
C MET A 1 -10.52 -9.89 -10.80
N HIS A 2 -11.43 -8.99 -10.44
CA HIS A 2 -11.14 -7.57 -10.25
C HIS A 2 -10.93 -7.27 -8.76
N TYR A 3 -9.78 -6.70 -8.41
CA TYR A 3 -9.39 -6.44 -7.03
C TYR A 3 -8.90 -5.02 -6.84
N GLN A 4 -9.33 -4.37 -5.76
CA GLN A 4 -8.74 -3.14 -5.26
C GLN A 4 -7.61 -3.49 -4.27
N PHE A 5 -6.38 -3.09 -4.55
CA PHE A 5 -5.26 -3.36 -3.65
C PHE A 5 -5.06 -2.20 -2.67
N CYS A 6 -5.01 -2.51 -1.38
CA CYS A 6 -4.84 -1.53 -0.32
C CYS A 6 -3.68 -1.92 0.60
N GLN A 7 -3.06 -0.92 1.22
CA GLN A 7 -1.99 -1.11 2.19
C GLN A 7 -2.15 -0.10 3.32
N GLN A 8 -2.12 -0.57 4.56
CA GLN A 8 -2.08 0.31 5.73
C GLN A 8 -0.68 0.91 5.84
N VAL A 9 -0.60 2.24 5.88
CA VAL A 9 0.65 2.99 5.94
C VAL A 9 0.67 3.83 7.20
N LYS A 10 1.67 3.60 8.04
CA LYS A 10 1.95 4.41 9.22
C LYS A 10 3.05 5.40 8.90
N ILE A 11 2.77 6.70 9.05
CA ILE A 11 3.76 7.77 8.90
C ILE A 11 4.24 8.15 10.30
N VAL A 12 5.54 8.07 10.52
CA VAL A 12 6.18 8.39 11.80
C VAL A 12 7.30 9.42 11.62
N ASP A 13 7.68 10.09 12.70
CA ASP A 13 8.91 10.87 12.76
C ASP A 13 10.15 9.98 13.04
N MET A 14 11.30 10.61 13.27
CA MET A 14 12.57 9.93 13.51
C MET A 14 12.64 9.26 14.89
N GLU A 15 11.74 9.63 15.80
CA GLU A 15 11.58 9.14 17.16
C GLU A 15 10.51 8.04 17.27
N ASP A 16 9.92 7.62 16.15
CA ASP A 16 8.84 6.62 16.03
C ASP A 16 7.48 7.10 16.58
N GLU A 17 7.30 8.43 16.74
CA GLU A 17 6.01 9.02 17.07
C GLU A 17 5.09 9.00 15.84
N ILE A 18 3.84 8.56 16.03
CA ILE A 18 2.86 8.47 14.94
C ILE A 18 2.39 9.88 14.57
N ILE A 19 2.69 10.28 13.33
CA ILE A 19 2.18 11.51 12.74
C ILE A 19 0.79 11.24 12.14
N SER A 20 0.66 10.17 11.37
CA SER A 20 -0.61 9.78 10.76
C SER A 20 -0.65 8.31 10.35
N GLU A 21 -1.86 7.83 10.13
CA GLU A 21 -2.12 6.51 9.55
C GLU A 21 -3.08 6.68 8.37
N VAL A 22 -2.74 6.11 7.23
CA VAL A 22 -3.53 6.22 6.00
C VAL A 22 -3.69 4.85 5.34
N LEU A 23 -4.86 4.63 4.73
CA LEU A 23 -5.07 3.50 3.85
C LEU A 23 -4.65 3.92 2.43
N PHE A 24 -3.50 3.42 1.97
CA PHE A 24 -3.03 3.69 0.62
C PHE A 24 -3.68 2.74 -0.37
N GLU A 25 -4.32 3.30 -1.39
CA GLU A 25 -4.95 2.57 -2.48
C GLU A 25 -3.96 2.45 -3.65
N HIS A 26 -3.45 1.23 -3.88
CA HIS A 26 -2.55 0.95 -4.99
C HIS A 26 -3.26 1.03 -6.36
N GLY A 27 -4.57 0.83 -6.35
CA GLY A 27 -5.45 0.84 -7.52
C GLY A 27 -6.12 -0.52 -7.75
N GLU A 28 -6.87 -0.57 -8.84
CA GLU A 28 -7.62 -1.75 -9.27
C GLU A 28 -6.81 -2.56 -10.30
N TYR A 29 -6.79 -3.89 -10.13
CA TYR A 29 -6.12 -4.80 -11.03
C TYR A 29 -6.98 -6.02 -11.33
N GLU A 30 -6.97 -6.43 -12.61
CA GLU A 30 -7.49 -7.72 -13.01
C GLU A 30 -6.39 -8.78 -12.97
N THR A 31 -6.57 -9.84 -12.17
CA THR A 31 -5.59 -10.92 -12.04
C THR A 31 -6.24 -12.28 -11.71
N ALA A 32 -5.40 -13.31 -11.58
CA ALA A 32 -5.80 -14.65 -11.15
C ALA A 32 -6.37 -14.63 -9.71
N ALA A 33 -7.02 -15.73 -9.31
CA ALA A 33 -7.53 -15.86 -7.95
C ALA A 33 -6.39 -15.75 -6.93
N LEU A 34 -6.56 -14.85 -5.96
CA LEU A 34 -5.59 -14.61 -4.88
C LEU A 34 -5.99 -15.39 -3.62
N SER A 35 -5.01 -15.69 -2.79
CA SER A 35 -5.20 -16.25 -1.46
C SER A 35 -4.39 -15.49 -0.43
N VAL A 36 -4.87 -15.45 0.82
CA VAL A 36 -4.06 -14.97 1.94
C VAL A 36 -2.78 -15.80 2.04
N GLY A 37 -1.65 -15.12 2.21
CA GLY A 37 -0.31 -15.73 2.17
C GLY A 37 0.36 -15.73 0.80
N SER A 38 -0.38 -15.41 -0.28
CA SER A 38 0.21 -15.06 -1.57
C SER A 38 1.01 -13.77 -1.47
N SER A 39 1.76 -13.45 -2.52
CA SER A 39 2.55 -12.21 -2.58
C SER A 39 2.46 -11.55 -3.94
N VAL A 40 2.48 -10.22 -3.93
CA VAL A 40 2.52 -9.37 -5.14
C VAL A 40 3.81 -8.56 -5.17
N ARG A 41 4.16 -8.03 -6.33
CA ARG A 41 5.28 -7.09 -6.50
C ARG A 41 4.76 -5.75 -6.96
N LEU A 42 5.14 -4.69 -6.24
CA LEU A 42 4.74 -3.31 -6.50
C LEU A 42 5.92 -2.38 -6.26
N HIS A 43 5.80 -1.13 -6.70
CA HIS A 43 6.74 -0.09 -6.30
C HIS A 43 6.67 0.12 -4.79
N GLU A 44 7.82 0.38 -4.15
CA GLU A 44 7.85 0.81 -2.76
C GLU A 44 7.03 2.10 -2.58
N LEU A 45 6.51 2.31 -1.37
CA LEU A 45 5.89 3.57 -1.00
C LEU A 45 6.94 4.50 -0.38
N GLY A 46 6.78 5.79 -0.60
CA GLY A 46 7.51 6.83 0.12
C GLY A 46 6.63 8.06 0.33
N LEU A 47 7.26 9.14 0.75
CA LEU A 47 6.59 10.36 1.16
C LEU A 47 6.91 11.49 0.19
N ARG A 48 5.89 12.21 -0.26
CA ARG A 48 6.04 13.53 -0.87
C ARG A 48 5.33 14.50 0.05
N GLU A 49 6.11 15.32 0.74
CA GLU A 49 5.63 16.07 1.91
C GLU A 49 5.03 15.09 2.94
N PHE A 50 3.72 15.15 3.20
CA PHE A 50 3.00 14.22 4.07
C PHE A 50 2.09 13.26 3.30
N SER A 51 2.18 13.23 1.98
CA SER A 51 1.39 12.36 1.12
C SER A 51 2.16 11.09 0.79
N VAL A 52 1.50 9.94 0.94
CA VAL A 52 2.07 8.66 0.53
C VAL A 52 2.01 8.56 -0.99
N VAL A 53 3.14 8.26 -1.62
CA VAL A 53 3.29 8.13 -3.07
C VAL A 53 4.13 6.91 -3.42
N TYR A 54 4.09 6.50 -4.68
CA TYR A 54 5.01 5.49 -5.19
C TYR A 54 6.44 6.02 -5.33
N ASP A 55 7.42 5.26 -4.84
CA ASP A 55 8.82 5.42 -5.16
C ASP A 55 9.16 4.74 -6.49
N LYS A 56 9.23 5.55 -7.54
CA LYS A 56 9.52 5.09 -8.91
C LYS A 56 11.01 5.15 -9.26
N ARG A 57 11.91 5.37 -8.29
CA ARG A 57 13.35 5.30 -8.53
C ARG A 57 13.76 3.88 -8.93
N GLU A 58 14.84 3.74 -9.68
CA GLU A 58 15.29 2.43 -10.15
C GLU A 58 15.54 1.46 -8.98
N GLY A 59 15.07 0.22 -9.11
CA GLY A 59 15.23 -0.82 -8.08
C GLY A 59 14.23 -0.76 -6.93
N LYS A 60 13.37 0.26 -6.86
CA LYS A 60 12.35 0.43 -5.80
C LYS A 60 11.10 -0.40 -6.04
N ILE A 61 11.29 -1.70 -6.23
CA ILE A 61 10.23 -2.70 -6.37
C ILE A 61 10.38 -3.69 -5.23
N THR A 62 9.34 -3.85 -4.42
CA THR A 62 9.36 -4.81 -3.32
C THR A 62 8.24 -5.83 -3.44
N ARG A 63 8.38 -6.91 -2.67
CA ARG A 63 7.41 -7.99 -2.59
C ARG A 63 6.58 -7.79 -1.33
N TYR A 64 5.27 -7.72 -1.47
CA TYR A 64 4.33 -7.60 -0.36
C TYR A 64 3.49 -8.87 -0.21
N LYS A 65 3.34 -9.35 1.03
CA LYS A 65 2.42 -10.44 1.36
C LYS A 65 0.98 -9.92 1.38
N VAL A 66 0.07 -10.69 0.79
CA VAL A 66 -1.38 -10.51 1.00
C VAL A 66 -1.72 -11.06 2.38
N THR A 67 -2.18 -10.17 3.26
CA THR A 67 -2.51 -10.51 4.65
C THR A 67 -3.99 -10.69 4.89
N ASP A 68 -4.83 -10.03 4.09
CA ASP A 68 -6.28 -10.18 4.17
C ASP A 68 -6.96 -9.93 2.82
N ILE A 69 -8.17 -10.45 2.65
CA ILE A 69 -9.04 -10.21 1.50
C ILE A 69 -10.45 -9.95 2.03
N GLU A 70 -10.94 -8.73 1.79
CA GLU A 70 -12.27 -8.28 2.20
C GLU A 70 -13.18 -8.23 0.97
N ILE A 71 -14.42 -8.69 1.13
CA ILE A 71 -15.47 -8.52 0.13
C ILE A 71 -16.51 -7.57 0.71
N ASP A 72 -16.60 -6.36 0.15
CA ASP A 72 -17.62 -5.39 0.50
C ASP A 72 -18.95 -5.81 -0.12
N LEU A 73 -19.84 -6.34 0.71
CA LEU A 73 -21.20 -6.77 0.36
C LEU A 73 -22.24 -5.65 0.54
N ILE A 74 -21.84 -4.49 1.08
CA ILE A 74 -22.70 -3.31 1.26
C ILE A 74 -22.74 -2.50 -0.04
N ALA A 75 -21.59 -2.36 -0.71
CA ALA A 75 -21.49 -1.71 -2.00
C ALA A 75 -22.11 -2.55 -3.14
N GLN A 76 -22.69 -1.89 -4.14
CA GLN A 76 -23.17 -2.52 -5.38
C GLN A 76 -22.60 -1.79 -6.61
N PRO A 77 -21.81 -2.48 -7.47
CA PRO A 77 -21.40 -3.88 -7.37
C PRO A 77 -20.47 -4.14 -6.16
N ALA A 78 -20.43 -5.40 -5.69
CA ALA A 78 -19.55 -5.79 -4.61
C ALA A 78 -18.08 -5.57 -5.00
N VAL A 79 -17.30 -4.99 -4.09
CA VAL A 79 -15.88 -4.68 -4.30
C VAL A 79 -15.03 -5.65 -3.48
N THR A 80 -14.05 -6.29 -4.10
CA THR A 80 -13.09 -7.13 -3.38
C THR A 80 -11.80 -6.36 -3.13
N ARG A 81 -11.49 -6.10 -1.87
CA ARG A 81 -10.27 -5.42 -1.43
C ARG A 81 -9.22 -6.44 -0.99
N VAL A 82 -7.99 -6.23 -1.39
CA VAL A 82 -6.85 -7.07 -1.04
C VAL A 82 -5.90 -6.23 -0.19
N PHE A 83 -5.71 -6.64 1.07
CA PHE A 83 -4.84 -5.93 2.00
C PHE A 83 -3.44 -6.53 2.01
N LEU A 84 -2.47 -5.70 1.68
CA LEU A 84 -1.05 -6.00 1.78
C LEU A 84 -0.55 -5.81 3.22
N GLU A 85 0.55 -6.47 3.55
CA GLU A 85 1.20 -6.26 4.85
C GLU A 85 1.49 -4.76 5.09
N PRO A 86 1.26 -4.26 6.32
CA PRO A 86 1.39 -2.84 6.62
C PRO A 86 2.84 -2.36 6.49
N VAL A 87 3.01 -1.09 6.15
CA VAL A 87 4.33 -0.45 6.07
C VAL A 87 4.43 0.76 6.98
N LYS A 88 5.66 1.05 7.39
CA LYS A 88 6.01 2.24 8.17
C LYS A 88 6.90 3.14 7.32
N LEU A 89 6.49 4.39 7.13
CA LEU A 89 7.27 5.42 6.46
C LEU A 89 7.74 6.43 7.50
N ILE A 90 9.04 6.65 7.54
CA ILE A 90 9.70 7.59 8.44
C ILE A 90 9.98 8.88 7.67
N VAL A 91 9.44 10.00 8.14
CA VAL A 91 9.67 11.34 7.57
C VAL A 91 11.17 11.65 7.53
N GLY A 92 11.65 12.22 6.43
CA GLY A 92 13.07 12.50 6.18
C GLY A 92 13.86 11.30 5.64
N GLN A 93 13.48 10.06 5.98
CA GLN A 93 14.12 8.85 5.40
C GLN A 93 13.44 8.36 4.13
N HIS A 94 12.11 8.44 4.09
CA HIS A 94 11.30 7.94 2.97
C HIS A 94 10.87 9.06 2.03
N ASP A 95 11.40 10.27 2.20
CA ASP A 95 11.06 11.42 1.38
C ASP A 95 11.54 11.23 -0.06
N ILE A 96 10.65 11.51 -1.00
CA ILE A 96 10.86 11.46 -2.42
C ILE A 96 10.76 12.90 -2.92
N GLY A 97 11.87 13.42 -3.44
CA GLY A 97 11.92 14.78 -4.00
C GLY A 97 10.97 14.99 -5.19
N GLU A 98 10.97 16.22 -5.70
CA GLU A 98 10.28 16.59 -6.94
C GLU A 98 11.00 15.95 -8.14
N ASN A 99 10.55 14.76 -8.53
CA ASN A 99 10.76 14.23 -9.88
C ASN A 99 9.41 14.01 -10.54
#